data_AF-A0A8J9S8L3-F1
#
_entry.id   AF-A0A8J9S8L3-F1
#
_cell.length_a   1.000
_cell.length_b   1.000
_cell.length_c   1.000
_cell.angle_alpha   90.00
_cell.angle_beta   90.00
_cell.angle_gamma   90.00
#
_symmetry.space_group_name_H-M   'P 1'
#
loop_
_entity.id
_entity.type
_entity.pdbx_description
1 polymer ?
#
loop_
_entity_poly.entity_id
_entity_poly.type
_entity_poly.pdbx_seq_one_letter_code
_entity_poly.pdbx_strand_id
1 'polypeptide(L)'
;FNNFAKQLIDESENNARSVFGQLHILSTTLSTFATDTNQTWPNMTLTHFAVRAAEIREFTGVELVVLAPLVHVDEKEEWERYAWEHQKEAFENDHIYYLG
;
A
#
# COMPACT_ATOMS: atom_id res chain seq x y z
N PHE A 1 29.83 20.45 12.09
CA PHE A 1 28.59 20.11 12.81
C PHE A 1 27.35 20.76 12.19
N ASN A 2 27.19 22.09 12.13
CA ASN A 2 25.97 22.73 11.58
C ASN A 2 25.62 22.34 10.13
N ASN A 3 26.60 22.22 9.23
CA ASN A 3 26.31 21.83 7.83
C ASN A 3 25.87 20.36 7.73
N PHE A 4 26.45 19.48 8.54
CA PHE A 4 26.07 18.07 8.59
C PHE A 4 24.65 17.88 9.13
N ALA A 5 24.30 18.60 10.19
CA ALA A 5 22.94 18.56 10.75
C ALA A 5 21.89 19.05 9.74
N LYS A 6 22.18 20.09 8.96
CA LYS A 6 21.29 20.56 7.88
C LYS A 6 21.12 19.51 6.78
N GLN A 7 22.22 18.93 6.29
CA GLN A 7 22.19 17.88 5.28
C GLN A 7 21.33 16.68 5.72
N LEU A 8 21.46 16.26 6.98
CA LEU A 8 20.67 15.16 7.53
C LEU A 8 19.17 15.47 7.54
N ILE A 9 18.78 16.70 7.89
CA ILE A 9 17.38 17.14 7.87
C ILE A 9 16.87 17.15 6.43
N ASP A 10 17.62 17.74 5.50
CA ASP A 10 17.23 17.82 4.10
C ASP A 10 17.03 16.43 3.48
N GLU A 11 17.94 15.49 3.74
CA GLU A 11 17.83 14.09 3.29
C GLU A 11 16.61 13.39 3.89
N SER A 12 16.38 13.57 5.20
CA SER A 12 15.22 12.97 5.87
C SER A 12 13.90 13.49 5.32
N GLU A 13 13.79 14.80 5.11
CA GLU A 13 12.59 15.40 4.52
C GLU A 13 12.37 14.95 3.07
N ASN A 14 13.43 14.87 2.28
CA ASN A 14 13.36 14.40 0.90
C ASN A 14 12.92 12.94 0.83
N ASN A 15 13.43 12.09 1.74
CA ASN A 15 13.00 10.70 1.83
C ASN A 15 11.52 10.60 2.23
N ALA A 16 11.09 11.35 3.26
CA ALA A 16 9.69 11.37 3.67
C ALA A 16 8.77 11.83 2.52
N ARG A 17 9.13 12.89 1.81
CA ARG A 17 8.39 13.36 0.63
C ARG A 17 8.31 12.29 -0.47
N SER A 18 9.40 11.55 -0.71
CA SER A 18 9.42 10.43 -1.66
C SER A 18 8.44 9.32 -1.25
N VAL A 19 8.50 8.86 0.00
CA VAL A 19 7.61 7.82 0.54
C VAL A 19 6.14 8.22 0.40
N PHE A 20 5.78 9.42 0.88
CA PHE A 20 4.39 9.89 0.80
C PHE A 20 3.92 10.09 -0.65
N GLY A 21 4.80 10.54 -1.54
CA GLY A 21 4.50 10.64 -2.97
C GLY A 21 4.15 9.30 -3.59
N GLN A 22 4.94 8.26 -3.31
CA GLN A 22 4.69 6.90 -3.82
C GLN A 22 3.40 6.30 -3.26
N LEU A 23 3.14 6.46 -1.96
CA LEU A 23 1.88 6.00 -1.35
C LEU A 23 0.65 6.72 -1.91
N HIS A 24 0.77 8.01 -2.21
CA HIS A 24 -0.30 8.77 -2.85
C HIS A 24 -0.60 8.28 -4.28
N ILE A 25 0.44 7.99 -5.06
CA ILE A 25 0.30 7.41 -6.40
C ILE A 25 -0.36 6.02 -6.32
N LEU A 26 0.04 5.18 -5.36
CA LEU A 26 -0.57 3.88 -5.13
C LEU A 26 -2.06 4.04 -4.81
N SER A 27 -2.42 4.89 -3.85
CA SER A 27 -3.82 5.15 -3.46
C SER A 27 -4.68 5.67 -4.63
N THR A 28 -4.14 6.59 -5.43
CA THR A 28 -4.82 7.10 -6.62
C THR A 28 -5.05 5.98 -7.63
N THR A 29 -4.03 5.16 -7.87
CA THR A 29 -4.11 4.03 -8.80
C THR A 29 -5.14 3.00 -8.36
N LEU A 30 -5.19 2.68 -7.06
CA LEU A 30 -6.20 1.80 -6.46
C LEU A 30 -7.61 2.34 -6.72
N SER A 31 -7.83 3.62 -6.44
CA SER A 31 -9.13 4.28 -6.58
C SER A 31 -9.61 4.34 -8.03
N THR A 32 -8.71 4.67 -8.96
CA THR A 32 -8.99 4.68 -10.40
C THR A 32 -9.31 3.28 -10.90
N PHE A 33 -8.53 2.27 -10.52
CA PHE A 33 -8.79 0.88 -10.90
C PHE A 33 -10.15 0.38 -10.40
N ALA A 34 -10.53 0.72 -9.16
CA ALA A 34 -11.86 0.41 -8.61
C ALA A 34 -12.97 0.92 -9.52
N THR A 35 -12.85 2.19 -9.87
CA THR A 35 -13.84 2.92 -10.65
C THR A 35 -13.93 2.38 -12.08
N ASP A 36 -12.78 2.14 -12.72
CA ASP A 36 -12.71 1.69 -14.11
C ASP A 36 -13.18 0.24 -14.30
N THR A 37 -12.93 -0.62 -13.32
CA THR A 37 -13.33 -2.04 -13.38
C THR A 37 -14.70 -2.32 -12.79
N ASN A 38 -15.37 -1.29 -12.26
CA ASN A 38 -16.63 -1.40 -11.55
C ASN A 38 -16.56 -2.45 -10.41
N GLN A 39 -15.39 -2.58 -9.78
CA GLN A 39 -15.18 -3.41 -8.61
C GLN A 39 -15.61 -2.67 -7.35
N THR A 40 -16.32 -3.35 -6.47
CA THR A 40 -16.73 -2.81 -5.19
C THR A 40 -15.51 -2.71 -4.29
N TRP A 41 -15.16 -1.49 -3.88
CA TRP A 41 -14.20 -1.30 -2.79
C TRP A 41 -14.77 -1.90 -1.49
N PRO A 42 -13.99 -2.62 -0.66
CA PRO A 42 -12.56 -2.93 -0.80
C PRO A 42 -12.26 -4.28 -1.47
N ASN A 43 -13.27 -5.00 -1.95
CA ASN A 43 -13.19 -6.34 -2.55
C ASN A 43 -12.60 -6.30 -3.97
N MET A 44 -11.40 -5.74 -4.08
CA MET A 44 -10.64 -5.64 -5.31
C MET A 44 -9.37 -6.45 -5.24
N THR A 45 -9.22 -7.40 -6.16
CA THR A 45 -7.95 -8.11 -6.32
C THR A 45 -7.14 -7.25 -7.26
N LEU A 46 -6.25 -6.40 -6.71
CA LEU A 46 -5.30 -5.75 -7.59
C LEU A 46 -4.30 -6.80 -8.07
N THR A 47 -4.48 -7.20 -9.32
CA THR A 47 -3.39 -7.79 -10.09
C THR A 47 -2.19 -6.85 -9.94
N HIS A 48 -1.09 -7.37 -9.39
CA HIS A 48 0.17 -6.64 -9.17
C HIS A 48 0.24 -5.67 -7.98
N PHE A 49 -0.69 -5.69 -6.99
CA PHE A 49 -0.46 -4.95 -5.73
C PHE A 49 0.88 -5.35 -5.10
N ALA A 50 1.15 -6.66 -5.07
CA ALA A 50 2.43 -7.25 -4.66
C ALA A 50 3.64 -6.62 -5.34
N VAL A 51 3.61 -6.55 -6.67
CA VAL A 51 4.68 -5.99 -7.48
C VAL A 51 4.87 -4.50 -7.18
N ARG A 52 3.79 -3.72 -7.15
CA ARG A 52 3.86 -2.27 -6.89
C ARG A 52 4.36 -1.97 -5.48
N ALA A 53 3.92 -2.73 -4.48
CA ALA A 53 4.40 -2.59 -3.11
C ALA A 53 5.89 -2.95 -3.00
N ALA A 54 6.35 -4.00 -3.70
CA ALA A 54 7.77 -4.35 -3.77
C ALA A 54 8.60 -3.23 -4.42
N GLU A 55 8.14 -2.66 -5.54
CA GLU A 55 8.78 -1.52 -6.20
C GLU A 55 8.87 -0.29 -5.29
N ILE A 56 7.80 0.01 -4.54
CA ILE A 56 7.81 1.11 -3.56
C ILE A 56 8.84 0.86 -2.47
N ARG A 57 8.93 -0.36 -1.94
CA ARG A 57 9.94 -0.73 -0.93
C ARG A 57 11.35 -0.58 -1.47
N GLU A 58 11.61 -1.05 -2.69
CA GLU A 58 12.92 -0.90 -3.34
C GLU A 58 13.28 0.58 -3.56
N PHE A 59 12.32 1.40 -4.02
CA PHE A 59 12.57 2.81 -4.33
C PHE A 59 12.72 3.70 -3.09
N THR A 60 12.01 3.38 -2.00
CA THR A 60 11.90 4.26 -0.82
C THR A 60 12.63 3.73 0.41
N GLY A 61 13.04 2.46 0.40
CA GLY A 61 13.65 1.79 1.55
C GLY A 61 12.69 1.51 2.70
N VAL A 62 11.37 1.65 2.50
CA VAL A 62 10.39 1.28 3.54
C VAL A 62 10.35 -0.24 3.72
N GLU A 63 10.18 -0.66 4.97
CA GLU A 63 10.18 -2.09 5.30
C GLU A 63 8.90 -2.79 4.82
N LEU A 64 7.76 -2.11 4.92
CA LEU A 64 6.44 -2.69 4.70
C LEU A 64 5.47 -1.67 4.10
N VAL A 65 4.62 -2.12 3.18
CA VAL A 65 3.47 -1.38 2.66
C VAL A 65 2.22 -2.20 2.94
N VAL A 66 1.24 -1.59 3.62
CA VAL A 66 -0.01 -2.24 4.02
C VAL A 66 -1.20 -1.49 3.43
N LEU A 67 -2.17 -2.25 2.92
CA LEU A 67 -3.49 -1.73 2.57
C LEU A 67 -4.48 -2.09 3.69
N ALA A 68 -5.02 -1.08 4.36
CA ALA A 68 -6.01 -1.22 5.42
C ALA A 68 -7.27 -0.43 5.04
N PRO A 69 -8.23 -1.04 4.32
CA PRO A 69 -9.43 -0.35 3.90
C PRO A 69 -10.36 -0.05 5.09
N LEU A 70 -11.12 1.04 4.98
CA LEU A 70 -12.25 1.30 5.86
C LEU A 70 -13.46 0.50 5.34
N VAL A 71 -14.02 -0.34 6.20
CA VAL A 71 -15.13 -1.24 5.89
C VAL A 71 -16.28 -0.96 6.84
N HIS A 72 -17.50 -0.84 6.31
CA HIS A 72 -18.67 -0.68 7.17
C HIS A 72 -18.99 -1.99 7.92
N VAL A 73 -19.67 -1.87 9.06
CA VAL A 73 -19.93 -3.01 9.95
C VAL A 73 -20.76 -4.10 9.27
N ASP A 74 -21.68 -3.72 8.39
CA ASP A 74 -22.52 -4.59 7.58
C ASP A 74 -21.76 -5.31 6.46
N GLU A 75 -20.61 -4.79 6.02
CA GLU A 75 -19.75 -5.37 4.97
C GLU A 75 -18.60 -6.21 5.54
N LYS A 76 -18.40 -6.17 6.86
CA LYS A 76 -17.25 -6.77 7.55
C LYS A 76 -17.08 -8.26 7.24
N GLU A 77 -18.15 -9.06 7.33
CA GLU A 77 -18.07 -10.51 7.13
C GLU A 77 -17.70 -10.87 5.68
N GLU A 78 -18.17 -10.07 4.73
CA GLU A 78 -17.82 -10.24 3.32
C GLU A 78 -16.33 -9.93 3.10
N TRP A 79 -15.86 -8.81 3.65
CA TRP A 79 -14.45 -8.41 3.58
C TRP A 79 -13.50 -9.42 4.21
N GLU A 80 -13.78 -9.91 5.43
CA GLU A 80 -12.92 -10.88 6.12
C GLU A 80 -12.78 -12.18 5.31
N ARG A 81 -13.88 -12.66 4.73
CA ARG A 81 -13.90 -13.84 3.85
C ARG A 81 -13.06 -13.60 2.60
N TYR A 82 -13.27 -12.46 1.94
CA TYR A 82 -12.52 -12.07 0.76
C TYR A 82 -11.01 -11.98 1.05
N ALA A 83 -10.62 -11.32 2.15
CA ALA A 83 -9.23 -11.16 2.57
C ALA A 83 -8.57 -12.50 2.90
N TRP A 84 -9.30 -13.42 3.53
CA TRP A 84 -8.82 -14.77 3.83
C TRP A 84 -8.58 -15.59 2.56
N GLU A 85 -9.50 -15.54 1.59
CA GLU A 85 -9.38 -16.29 0.33
C GLU A 85 -8.18 -15.82 -0.51
N HIS A 86 -7.87 -14.53 -0.48
CA HIS A 86 -6.79 -13.93 -1.27
C HIS A 86 -5.48 -13.77 -0.49
N GLN A 87 -5.41 -14.29 0.73
CA GLN A 87 -4.24 -14.15 1.61
C GLN A 87 -2.98 -14.81 1.02
N LYS A 88 -3.13 -15.93 0.29
CA LYS A 88 -2.00 -16.66 -0.31
C LYS A 88 -1.26 -15.87 -1.39
N GLU A 89 -1.97 -15.13 -2.23
CA GLU A 89 -1.36 -14.28 -3.28
C GLU A 89 -0.49 -13.17 -2.67
N ALA A 90 -0.82 -12.75 -1.45
CA ALA A 90 -0.05 -11.78 -0.67
C ALA A 90 1.20 -12.38 0.00
N PHE A 91 1.18 -13.68 0.34
CA PHE A 91 2.31 -14.37 0.98
C PHE A 91 3.36 -14.87 0.00
N GLU A 92 2.99 -15.28 -1.22
CA GLU A 92 3.96 -15.81 -2.20
C GLU A 92 4.90 -14.74 -2.78
N ASN A 93 4.62 -13.45 -2.54
CA ASN A 93 5.44 -12.32 -2.99
C ASN A 93 6.14 -11.56 -1.86
N ASP A 94 6.27 -12.18 -0.67
CA ASP A 94 7.00 -11.68 0.50
C ASP A 94 6.63 -10.23 0.92
N HIS A 95 5.86 -10.08 2.00
CA HIS A 95 5.64 -8.83 2.75
C HIS A 95 4.39 -7.99 2.39
N ILE A 96 3.25 -8.63 2.12
CA ILE A 96 1.95 -7.93 2.16
C ILE A 96 1.01 -8.64 3.12
N TYR A 97 0.48 -7.87 4.08
CA TYR A 97 -0.50 -8.34 5.03
C TYR A 97 -1.81 -7.58 4.81
N TYR A 98 -2.89 -8.29 4.51
CA TYR A 98 -4.23 -7.78 4.75
C TYR A 98 -4.52 -7.95 6.23
N LEU A 99 -4.72 -6.86 6.96
CA LEU A 99 -5.13 -6.90 8.35
C LEU A 99 -6.67 -6.98 8.38
N GLY A 100 -7.19 -8.14 8.78
CA GLY A 100 -8.60 -8.36 9.14
C GLY A 100 -8.89 -7.90 10.56
#